data_AF-A0A973D817-F1
#
_entry.id   AF-A0A973D817-F1
#
_cell.length_a   1.000
_cell.length_b   1.000
_cell.length_c   1.000
_cell.angle_alpha   90.00
_cell.angle_beta   90.00
_cell.angle_gamma   90.00
#
_symmetry.space_group_name_H-M   'P 1'
#
loop_
_entity.id
_entity.type
_entity.pdbx_description
1 polymer ?
#
loop_
_entity_poly.entity_id
_entity_poly.type
_entity_poly.pdbx_seq_one_letter_code
_entity_poly.pdbx_strand_id
1 'polypeptide(L)'
;MEQQRPRQPLDLDQVKPIPIGQRRNLVHRDQFRPLCDPAGSIEDLFDSLPDILAARELKNAAEAVSASVESGAQVVAALGGHVVKVGMGPLIID
;
A
#
# COMPACT_ATOMS: atom_id res chain seq x y z
N MET A 1 -30.86 -29.10 4.39
CA MET A 1 -29.93 -29.76 5.31
C MET A 1 -28.63 -29.99 4.56
N GLU A 2 -27.63 -29.12 4.72
CA GLU A 2 -26.29 -29.38 4.19
C GLU A 2 -25.63 -30.49 5.02
N GLN A 3 -25.29 -31.60 4.38
CA GLN A 3 -24.57 -32.69 5.01
C GLN A 3 -23.11 -32.26 5.20
N GLN A 4 -22.68 -32.01 6.43
CA GLN A 4 -21.27 -31.83 6.74
C GLN A 4 -20.55 -33.17 6.58
N ARG A 5 -19.79 -33.31 5.50
CA ARG A 5 -18.94 -34.48 5.26
C ARG A 5 -17.77 -34.43 6.25
N PRO A 6 -17.48 -35.51 7.00
CA PRO A 6 -16.36 -35.52 7.95
C PRO A 6 -15.05 -35.31 7.17
N ARG A 7 -14.34 -34.23 7.48
CA ARG A 7 -13.03 -33.94 6.87
C ARG A 7 -11.99 -34.80 7.59
N GLN A 8 -11.29 -35.66 6.84
CA GLN A 8 -10.12 -36.36 7.36
C GLN A 8 -8.97 -35.35 7.54
N PRO A 9 -8.14 -35.47 8.60
CA PRO A 9 -6.95 -34.66 8.76
C PRO A 9 -5.99 -34.79 7.57
N LEU A 10 -5.29 -33.70 7.23
CA LEU A 10 -4.26 -33.72 6.19
C LEU A 10 -3.03 -34.49 6.70
N ASP A 11 -2.49 -35.38 5.88
CA ASP A 11 -1.21 -36.05 6.13
C ASP A 11 -0.06 -35.02 5.96
N LEU A 12 0.79 -34.88 6.98
CA LEU A 12 1.89 -33.92 7.03
C LEU A 12 3.27 -34.58 7.01
N ASP A 13 3.37 -35.90 6.79
CA ASP A 13 4.63 -36.66 6.91
C ASP A 13 5.74 -36.15 5.96
N GLN A 14 5.36 -35.51 4.86
CA GLN A 14 6.30 -34.94 3.86
C GLN A 14 6.55 -33.43 4.03
N VAL A 15 5.95 -32.80 5.04
CA VAL A 15 6.13 -31.37 5.29
C VAL A 15 7.52 -31.12 5.88
N LYS A 16 8.30 -30.28 5.19
CA LYS A 16 9.62 -29.85 5.66
C LYS A 16 9.49 -28.49 6.35
N PRO A 17 9.55 -28.42 7.69
CA PRO A 17 9.49 -27.15 8.39
C PRO A 17 10.76 -26.34 8.14
N ILE A 18 10.61 -25.02 8.05
CA ILE A 18 11.73 -24.08 8.07
C ILE A 18 11.63 -23.24 9.35
N PRO A 19 12.74 -22.99 10.06
CA PRO A 19 12.73 -22.07 11.20
C PRO A 19 12.25 -20.68 10.76
N ILE A 20 11.35 -20.09 11.54
CA ILE A 20 10.78 -18.76 11.21
C ILE A 20 11.87 -17.68 11.07
N GLY A 21 12.95 -17.77 11.85
CA GLY A 21 14.08 -16.85 11.78
C GLY A 21 14.93 -16.98 10.50
N GLN A 22 14.84 -18.09 9.77
CA GLN A 22 15.53 -18.30 8.49
C GLN A 22 14.67 -17.91 7.29
N ARG A 23 13.40 -17.59 7.52
CA ARG A 23 12.48 -17.20 6.46
C ARG A 23 12.87 -15.81 5.93
N ARG A 24 13.10 -15.70 4.63
CA ARG A 24 13.19 -14.40 3.95
C ARG A 24 11.80 -13.73 3.98
N ASN A 25 11.72 -12.58 4.62
CA ASN A 25 10.50 -11.77 4.68
C ASN A 25 10.65 -10.58 3.73
N LEU A 26 9.53 -10.14 3.12
CA LEU A 26 9.51 -8.92 2.30
C LEU A 26 9.37 -7.65 3.15
N VAL A 27 8.86 -7.81 4.38
CA VAL A 27 8.60 -6.73 5.32
C VAL A 27 9.22 -7.08 6.66
N HIS A 28 9.90 -6.10 7.24
CA HIS A 28 10.56 -6.16 8.53
C HIS A 28 9.96 -5.11 9.49
N ARG A 29 10.10 -5.33 10.79
CA ARG A 29 9.45 -4.51 11.83
C ARG A 29 9.99 -3.08 11.89
N ASP A 30 11.25 -2.89 11.53
CA ASP A 30 11.93 -1.60 11.43
C ASP A 30 11.42 -0.71 10.28
N GLN A 31 10.69 -1.29 9.32
CA GLN A 31 10.04 -0.52 8.24
C GLN A 31 8.72 0.13 8.67
N PHE A 32 8.17 -0.25 9.83
CA PHE A 32 6.96 0.36 10.36
C PHE A 32 7.23 1.76 10.90
N ARG A 33 6.23 2.63 10.77
CA ARG A 33 6.27 4.01 11.25
C ARG A 33 5.33 4.20 12.44
N PRO A 34 5.58 5.20 13.31
CA PRO A 34 4.62 5.63 14.31
C PRO A 34 3.29 6.03 13.69
N LEU A 35 2.20 5.93 14.47
CA LEU A 35 0.89 6.41 14.05
C LEU A 35 0.91 7.94 13.93
N CYS A 36 0.20 8.47 12.93
CA CYS A 36 -0.10 9.89 12.85
C CYS A 36 -1.03 10.31 14.00
N ASP A 37 -0.79 11.50 14.56
CA ASP A 37 -1.73 12.15 15.46
C ASP A 37 -3.03 12.44 14.69
N PRO A 38 -4.22 12.09 15.21
CA PRO A 38 -5.49 12.46 14.59
C PRO A 38 -5.70 13.98 14.41
N ALA A 39 -4.99 14.80 15.18
CA ALA A 39 -4.95 16.25 15.04
C ALA A 39 -3.78 16.74 14.16
N GLY A 40 -3.01 15.82 13.58
CA GLY A 40 -1.87 16.11 12.72
C GLY A 40 -2.27 16.66 11.34
N SER A 41 -1.27 17.20 10.66
CA SER A 41 -1.40 17.70 9.29
C SER A 41 -1.46 16.57 8.25
N ILE A 42 -1.72 16.92 6.99
CA ILE A 42 -1.67 15.94 5.88
C ILE A 42 -0.23 15.48 5.66
N GLU A 43 0.73 16.36 5.88
CA GLU A 43 2.17 16.07 5.83
C GLU A 43 2.53 15.04 6.91
N ASP A 44 2.06 15.22 8.14
CA ASP A 44 2.26 14.24 9.23
C ASP A 44 1.66 12.86 8.88
N LEU A 45 0.46 12.86 8.27
CA LEU A 45 -0.17 11.64 7.80
C LEU A 45 0.68 10.97 6.73
N PHE A 46 1.15 11.71 5.74
CA PHE A 46 1.95 11.17 4.64
C PHE A 46 3.31 10.64 5.12
N ASP A 47 3.93 11.32 6.09
CA ASP A 47 5.18 10.89 6.71
C ASP A 47 5.01 9.65 7.59
N SER A 48 3.84 9.49 8.22
CA SER A 48 3.48 8.28 8.97
C SER A 48 3.31 7.04 8.10
N LEU A 49 3.18 7.18 6.77
CA LEU A 49 3.12 6.03 5.88
C LEU A 49 4.48 5.31 5.81
N PRO A 50 4.55 3.99 6.01
CA PRO A 50 5.80 3.24 5.90
C PRO A 50 6.26 3.11 4.45
N ASP A 51 7.58 3.03 4.25
CA ASP A 51 8.16 2.88 2.91
C ASP A 51 8.10 1.43 2.40
N ILE A 52 6.89 0.89 2.30
CA ILE A 52 6.61 -0.48 1.85
C ILE A 52 5.38 -0.53 0.94
N LEU A 53 5.43 -1.41 -0.07
CA LEU A 53 4.30 -1.70 -0.97
C LEU A 53 3.70 -0.42 -1.59
N ALA A 54 2.37 -0.28 -1.58
CA ALA A 54 1.65 0.84 -2.17
C ALA A 54 1.96 2.20 -1.51
N ALA A 55 2.37 2.22 -0.23
CA ALA A 55 2.75 3.46 0.42
C ALA A 55 4.04 4.04 -0.18
N ARG A 56 5.01 3.19 -0.51
CA ARG A 56 6.20 3.58 -1.28
C ARG A 56 5.84 4.10 -2.67
N GLU A 57 4.97 3.38 -3.37
CA GLU A 57 4.54 3.78 -4.72
C GLU A 57 3.84 5.14 -4.71
N LEU A 58 2.99 5.39 -3.70
CA LEU A 58 2.33 6.68 -3.50
C LEU A 58 3.34 7.80 -3.23
N LYS A 59 4.31 7.58 -2.33
CA LYS A 59 5.39 8.55 -2.03
C LYS A 59 6.20 8.89 -3.27
N ASN A 60 6.63 7.87 -4.01
CA ASN A 60 7.39 8.06 -5.24
C ASN A 60 6.60 8.81 -6.31
N ALA A 61 5.29 8.52 -6.45
CA ALA A 61 4.43 9.22 -7.39
C ALA A 61 4.27 10.70 -7.01
N ALA A 62 4.04 10.99 -5.72
CA ALA A 62 3.94 12.36 -5.22
C ALA A 62 5.25 13.14 -5.44
N GLU A 63 6.39 12.53 -5.12
CA GLU A 63 7.71 13.13 -5.34
C GLU A 63 7.97 13.39 -6.83
N ALA A 64 7.66 12.43 -7.71
CA ALA A 64 7.87 12.61 -9.15
C ALA A 64 6.99 13.73 -9.75
N VAL A 65 5.73 13.83 -9.30
CA VAL A 65 4.82 14.93 -9.70
C VAL A 65 5.36 16.25 -9.19
N SER A 66 5.72 16.34 -7.90
CA SER A 66 6.25 17.56 -7.29
C SER A 66 7.52 18.04 -8.00
N ALA A 67 8.49 17.16 -8.19
CA ALA A 67 9.74 17.49 -8.88
C ALA A 67 9.51 17.94 -10.32
N SER A 68 8.56 17.32 -11.03
CA SER A 68 8.19 17.75 -12.39
C SER A 68 7.64 19.17 -12.39
N VAL A 69 6.71 19.49 -11.48
CA VAL A 69 6.13 20.83 -11.34
C VAL A 69 7.19 21.86 -10.96
N GLU A 70 8.05 21.56 -9.99
CA GLU A 70 9.14 22.45 -9.55
C GLU A 70 10.15 22.75 -10.67
N SER A 71 10.38 21.78 -11.55
CA SER A 71 11.24 21.96 -12.73
C SER A 71 10.57 22.68 -13.91
N GLY A 72 9.29 23.03 -13.79
CA GLY A 72 8.50 23.62 -14.88
C GLY A 72 8.14 22.62 -15.99
N ALA A 73 8.26 21.32 -15.73
CA ALA A 73 7.88 20.26 -16.66
C ALA A 73 6.38 19.95 -16.57
N GLN A 74 5.83 19.37 -17.65
CA GLN A 74 4.42 18.98 -17.71
C GLN A 74 4.18 17.64 -17.00
N VAL A 75 3.03 17.53 -16.32
CA VAL A 75 2.53 16.26 -15.74
C VAL A 75 1.31 15.81 -16.56
N VAL A 76 1.34 14.57 -17.05
CA VAL A 76 0.24 13.98 -17.82
C VAL A 76 -0.42 12.87 -17.02
N ALA A 77 -1.70 13.05 -16.66
CA ALA A 77 -2.49 12.08 -15.93
C ALA A 77 -3.39 11.27 -16.88
N ALA A 78 -3.07 9.99 -17.10
CA ALA A 78 -3.90 9.07 -17.88
C ALA A 78 -4.79 8.24 -16.95
N LEU A 79 -5.99 8.77 -16.64
CA LEU A 79 -6.92 8.19 -15.68
C LEU A 79 -8.16 7.62 -16.36
N GLY A 80 -8.67 6.50 -15.86
CA GLY A 80 -9.96 5.97 -16.30
C GLY A 80 -11.13 6.81 -15.80
N GLY A 81 -12.27 6.78 -16.51
CA GLY A 81 -13.46 7.57 -16.16
C GLY A 81 -14.06 7.27 -14.77
N HIS A 82 -13.63 6.20 -14.11
CA HIS A 82 -14.00 5.90 -12.72
C HIS A 82 -13.65 7.04 -11.76
N VAL A 83 -12.50 7.70 -11.98
CA VAL A 83 -12.02 8.78 -11.10
C VAL A 83 -13.01 9.96 -11.09
N VAL A 84 -13.53 10.33 -12.26
CA VAL A 84 -14.57 11.36 -12.36
C VAL A 84 -15.89 10.87 -11.76
N LYS A 85 -16.28 9.62 -12.03
CA LYS A 85 -17.54 9.03 -11.55
C LYS A 85 -17.65 9.01 -10.03
N VAL A 86 -16.55 8.81 -9.30
CA VAL A 86 -16.53 8.81 -7.83
C VAL A 86 -16.41 10.21 -7.22
N GLY A 87 -16.51 11.27 -8.03
CA GLY A 87 -16.61 12.65 -7.56
C GLY A 87 -15.28 13.39 -7.46
N MET A 88 -14.18 12.86 -7.99
CA MET A 88 -12.85 13.54 -7.94
C MET A 88 -12.67 14.59 -9.04
N GLY A 89 -13.67 14.81 -9.90
CA GLY A 89 -13.63 15.82 -10.96
C GLY A 89 -13.15 17.20 -10.50
N PRO A 90 -13.72 17.78 -9.42
CA PRO A 90 -13.32 19.11 -8.93
C PRO A 90 -11.84 19.21 -8.52
N LEU A 91 -11.23 18.12 -8.05
CA LEU A 91 -9.81 18.11 -7.66
C LEU A 91 -8.86 17.98 -8.86
N ILE A 92 -9.33 17.44 -9.99
CA ILE A 92 -8.51 17.22 -11.18
C ILE A 92 -8.44 18.48 -12.06
N ILE A 93 -9.45 19.35 -11.96
CA ILE A 93 -9.60 20.54 -12.81
C ILE A 93 -9.21 21.84 -12.10
N ASP A 94 -8.77 21.76 -10.85
CA ASP A 94 -8.21 22.88 -10.09
C ASP A 94 -6.75 23.10 -10.49
#